data_AF-A0A7X7STA8-F1
#
_entry.id   AF-A0A7X7STA8-F1
#
_cell.length_a   1.000
_cell.length_b   1.000
_cell.length_c   1.000
_cell.angle_alpha   90.00
_cell.angle_beta   90.00
_cell.angle_gamma   90.00
#
_symmetry.space_group_name_H-M   'P 1'
#
loop_
_entity.id
_entity.type
_entity.pdbx_description
1 polymer ?
#
loop_
_entity_poly.entity_id
_entity_poly.type
_entity_poly.pdbx_seq_one_letter_code
_entity_poly.pdbx_strand_id
1 'polypeptide(L)'
;MSTSSSDAIRSEIEALGPWFHNLHLPGGVQTAPGHQYGDFPRFKWEQLAHAIPKDLSGWSVLDIGCNAGFYSIELARRGANVLGIDLEPLYLRQARWAAERCGLADRLQFEEGQVYQLVRERSEFDLVWFTGV
;
A
#
# COMPACT_ATOMS: atom_id res chain seq x y z
N MET A 1 6.90 -13.08 -30.64
CA MET A 1 7.32 -13.68 -29.35
C MET A 1 6.33 -13.19 -28.30
N SER A 2 5.57 -14.09 -27.68
CA SER A 2 4.57 -13.70 -26.67
C SER A 2 5.33 -13.34 -25.39
N THR A 3 5.31 -12.07 -24.99
CA THR A 3 5.84 -11.64 -23.70
C THR A 3 5.04 -12.31 -22.59
N SER A 4 5.73 -12.92 -21.61
CA SER A 4 5.04 -13.50 -20.46
C SER A 4 4.42 -12.38 -19.63
N SER A 5 3.27 -12.64 -18.99
CA SER A 5 2.60 -11.63 -18.14
C SER A 5 3.52 -11.07 -17.05
N SER A 6 4.51 -11.85 -16.58
CA SER A 6 5.49 -11.42 -15.60
C SER A 6 6.52 -10.43 -16.15
N ASP A 7 6.92 -10.55 -17.42
CA ASP A 7 7.88 -9.62 -18.04
C ASP A 7 7.25 -8.25 -18.27
N ALA A 8 5.97 -8.24 -18.68
CA ALA A 8 5.21 -6.99 -18.81
C ALA A 8 5.10 -6.26 -17.46
N ILE A 9 4.78 -6.98 -16.38
CA ILE A 9 4.70 -6.38 -15.04
C ILE A 9 6.06 -5.84 -14.59
N ARG A 10 7.18 -6.54 -14.86
CA ARG A 10 8.52 -6.02 -14.52
C ARG A 10 8.85 -4.73 -15.25
N SER A 11 8.52 -4.63 -16.55
CA SER A 11 8.72 -3.39 -17.30
C SER A 11 7.91 -2.23 -16.72
N GLU A 12 6.70 -2.48 -16.23
CA GLU A 12 5.89 -1.44 -15.58
C GLU A 12 6.46 -1.03 -14.22
N ILE A 13 6.95 -1.99 -13.43
CA ILE A 13 7.66 -1.72 -12.17
C ILE A 13 8.86 -0.82 -12.43
N GLU A 14 9.68 -1.14 -13.43
CA GLU A 14 10.84 -0.31 -13.79
C GLU A 14 10.43 1.11 -14.20
N ALA A 15 9.38 1.23 -15.02
CA ALA A 15 8.87 2.53 -15.48
C ALA A 15 8.26 3.39 -14.36
N LEU A 16 7.69 2.76 -13.33
CA LEU A 16 7.13 3.44 -12.16
C LEU A 16 8.13 3.64 -11.02
N GLY A 17 9.37 3.16 -11.18
CA GLY A 17 10.42 3.31 -10.17
C GLY A 17 10.93 4.76 -10.02
N PRO A 18 11.79 5.02 -9.02
CA PRO A 18 12.28 4.06 -8.03
C PRO A 18 11.22 3.69 -6.98
N TRP A 19 11.28 2.45 -6.50
CA TRP A 19 10.38 1.92 -5.46
C TRP A 19 11.07 1.91 -4.09
N PHE A 20 10.34 2.36 -3.07
CA PHE A 20 10.78 2.24 -1.68
C PHE A 20 10.20 1.00 -1.01
N HIS A 21 8.88 0.80 -1.09
CA HIS A 21 8.26 -0.44 -0.61
C HIS A 21 8.51 -1.61 -1.56
N ASN A 22 8.87 -2.76 -0.98
CA ASN A 22 8.89 -4.04 -1.66
C ASN A 22 7.51 -4.73 -1.56
N LEU A 23 6.66 -4.46 -2.54
CA LEU A 23 5.33 -5.03 -2.66
C LEU A 23 5.41 -6.45 -3.22
N HIS A 24 4.58 -7.34 -2.68
CA HIS A 24 4.43 -8.71 -3.17
C HIS A 24 3.15 -8.82 -3.99
N LEU A 25 3.31 -8.82 -5.30
CA LEU A 25 2.22 -8.83 -6.27
C LEU A 25 1.77 -10.27 -6.58
N PRO A 26 0.53 -10.45 -7.08
CA PRO A 26 0.10 -11.74 -7.62
C PRO A 26 1.10 -12.27 -8.67
N GLY A 27 1.31 -13.59 -8.68
CA GLY A 27 2.30 -14.22 -9.55
C GLY A 27 3.75 -14.14 -9.04
N GLY A 28 3.97 -13.65 -7.81
CA GLY A 28 5.28 -13.70 -7.13
C GLY A 28 6.26 -12.62 -7.57
N VAL A 29 5.81 -11.61 -8.31
CA VAL A 29 6.64 -10.46 -8.71
C VAL A 29 6.77 -9.49 -7.54
N GLN A 30 7.96 -8.93 -7.38
CA GLN A 30 8.31 -7.97 -6.34
C GLN A 30 8.76 -6.64 -6.94
N THR A 31 8.42 -5.53 -6.31
CA THR A 31 8.77 -4.18 -6.79
C THR A 31 10.20 -3.78 -6.43
N ALA A 32 10.74 -4.26 -5.30
CA ALA A 32 12.07 -3.90 -4.81
C ALA A 32 12.77 -5.09 -4.09
N PRO A 33 12.97 -6.24 -4.75
CA PRO A 33 13.51 -7.45 -4.09
C PRO A 33 14.97 -7.30 -3.58
N GLY A 34 15.71 -6.31 -4.08
CA GLY A 34 17.09 -6.00 -3.67
C GLY A 34 17.21 -4.79 -2.73
N HIS A 35 16.13 -4.42 -2.03
CA HIS A 35 16.09 -3.22 -1.21
C HIS A 35 17.13 -3.27 -0.06
N GLN A 36 17.80 -2.15 0.22
CA GLN A 36 18.91 -2.06 1.17
C GLN A 36 18.55 -2.44 2.62
N TYR A 37 17.27 -2.30 2.98
CA TYR A 37 16.72 -2.68 4.29
C TYR A 37 16.08 -4.08 4.30
N GLY A 38 16.46 -4.95 3.35
CA GLY A 38 15.83 -6.27 3.16
C GLY A 38 14.42 -6.13 2.61
N ASP A 39 13.51 -7.03 3.01
CA ASP A 39 12.12 -7.01 2.56
C ASP A 39 11.29 -5.93 3.31
N PHE A 40 11.58 -4.66 3.02
CA PHE A 40 10.93 -3.52 3.66
C PHE A 40 9.61 -3.17 2.94
N PRO A 41 8.49 -2.96 3.64
CA PRO A 41 8.33 -2.95 5.10
C PRO A 41 7.75 -4.27 5.68
N ARG A 42 7.79 -5.40 4.95
CA ARG A 42 7.18 -6.69 5.38
C ARG A 42 7.57 -7.10 6.79
N PHE A 43 8.85 -7.03 7.15
CA PHE A 43 9.27 -7.46 8.48
C PHE A 43 8.58 -6.67 9.62
N LYS A 44 8.30 -5.37 9.41
CA LYS A 44 7.54 -4.54 10.37
C LYS A 44 6.09 -5.03 10.43
N TRP A 45 5.50 -5.34 9.29
CA TRP A 45 4.14 -5.88 9.24
C TRP A 45 4.04 -7.20 10.00
N GLU A 46 4.97 -8.13 9.81
CA GLU A 46 4.98 -9.42 10.53
C GLU A 46 5.04 -9.24 12.05
N GLN A 47 5.75 -8.21 12.52
CA GLN A 47 5.83 -7.85 13.93
C GLN A 47 4.55 -7.20 14.47
N LEU A 48 3.82 -6.40 13.67
CA LEU A 48 2.68 -5.61 14.15
C LEU A 48 1.31 -6.21 13.81
N ALA A 49 1.25 -7.06 12.79
CA ALA A 49 0.04 -7.65 12.23
C ALA A 49 -0.86 -8.36 13.25
N HIS A 50 -0.28 -8.89 14.33
CA HIS A 50 -0.98 -9.61 15.38
C HIS A 50 -1.67 -8.70 16.40
N ALA A 51 -1.31 -7.40 16.43
CA ALA A 51 -1.89 -6.43 17.35
C ALA A 51 -3.25 -5.90 16.87
N ILE A 52 -3.66 -6.23 15.64
CA ILE A 52 -4.96 -5.86 15.05
C ILE A 52 -5.74 -7.12 14.61
N PRO A 53 -7.08 -7.06 14.52
CA PRO A 53 -7.89 -8.20 14.10
C PRO A 53 -7.48 -8.76 12.73
N LYS A 54 -7.66 -10.07 12.54
CA LYS A 54 -7.40 -10.74 11.25
C LYS A 54 -8.48 -10.44 10.21
N ASP A 55 -9.70 -10.17 10.66
CA ASP A 55 -10.84 -9.77 9.84
C ASP A 55 -11.18 -8.32 10.19
N LEU A 56 -11.07 -7.46 9.18
CA LEU A 56 -11.38 -6.03 9.22
C LEU A 56 -12.56 -5.72 8.29
N SER A 57 -13.39 -6.72 7.95
CA SER A 57 -14.55 -6.54 7.09
C SER A 57 -15.47 -5.44 7.62
N GLY A 58 -15.75 -4.45 6.78
CA GLY A 58 -16.59 -3.30 7.11
C GLY A 58 -15.88 -2.17 7.86
N TRP A 59 -14.60 -2.34 8.21
CA TRP A 59 -13.83 -1.28 8.87
C TRP A 59 -13.42 -0.20 7.87
N SER A 60 -13.47 1.04 8.33
CA SER A 60 -12.85 2.22 7.73
C SER A 60 -11.46 2.43 8.33
N VAL A 61 -10.45 2.55 7.48
CA VAL A 61 -9.06 2.67 7.93
C VAL A 61 -8.38 3.84 7.26
N LEU A 62 -7.61 4.60 8.03
CA LEU A 62 -6.72 5.65 7.54
C LEU A 62 -5.27 5.18 7.64
N ASP A 63 -4.53 5.22 6.53
CA ASP A 63 -3.10 4.92 6.47
C ASP A 63 -2.32 6.21 6.19
N ILE A 64 -1.59 6.70 7.20
CA ILE A 64 -0.90 7.98 7.15
C ILE A 64 0.56 7.77 6.71
N GLY A 65 0.93 8.39 5.58
CA GLY A 65 2.24 8.17 4.95
C GLY A 65 2.26 6.81 4.24
N CYS A 66 1.25 6.56 3.41
CA CYS A 66 1.01 5.23 2.86
C CYS A 66 2.09 4.77 1.87
N ASN A 67 2.92 5.68 1.36
CA ASN A 67 3.93 5.44 0.33
C ASN A 67 3.28 4.65 -0.84
N ALA A 68 3.93 3.62 -1.37
CA ALA A 68 3.38 2.76 -2.41
C ALA A 68 2.28 1.78 -1.93
N GLY A 69 1.70 2.01 -0.73
CA GLY A 69 0.48 1.35 -0.26
C GLY A 69 0.66 -0.04 0.33
N PHE A 70 1.84 -0.42 0.83
CA PHE A 70 2.09 -1.76 1.37
C PHE A 70 1.09 -2.10 2.50
N TYR A 71 1.01 -1.24 3.51
CA TYR A 71 0.13 -1.48 4.65
C TYR A 71 -1.33 -1.37 4.24
N SER A 72 -1.67 -0.40 3.40
CA SER A 72 -3.02 -0.25 2.85
C SER A 72 -3.49 -1.55 2.16
N ILE A 73 -2.65 -2.16 1.32
CA ILE A 73 -2.93 -3.44 0.65
C ILE A 73 -3.12 -4.58 1.66
N GLU A 74 -2.24 -4.68 2.66
CA GLU A 74 -2.33 -5.73 3.68
C GLU A 74 -3.60 -5.59 4.56
N LEU A 75 -4.02 -4.36 4.85
CA LEU A 75 -5.25 -4.04 5.59
C LEU A 75 -6.49 -4.33 4.73
N ALA A 76 -6.48 -3.96 3.45
CA ALA A 76 -7.58 -4.26 2.51
C ALA A 76 -7.72 -5.76 2.26
N ARG A 77 -6.61 -6.53 2.24
CA ARG A 77 -6.63 -8.01 2.19
C ARG A 77 -7.35 -8.64 3.39
N ARG A 78 -7.42 -7.93 4.52
CA ARG A 78 -8.22 -8.34 5.70
C ARG A 78 -9.67 -7.87 5.64
N GLY A 79 -10.09 -7.15 4.60
CA GLY A 79 -11.48 -6.74 4.39
C GLY A 79 -11.78 -5.26 4.68
N ALA A 80 -10.79 -4.46 5.08
CA ALA A 80 -10.97 -3.03 5.33
C ALA A 80 -11.22 -2.23 4.04
N ASN A 81 -11.88 -1.08 4.18
CA ASN A 81 -11.83 0.03 3.22
C ASN A 81 -10.78 1.03 3.71
N VAL A 82 -9.74 1.27 2.92
CA VAL A 82 -8.58 2.06 3.35
C VAL A 82 -8.46 3.33 2.52
N LEU A 83 -8.36 4.45 3.22
CA LEU A 83 -7.85 5.71 2.68
C LEU A 83 -6.38 5.84 3.04
N GLY A 84 -5.50 5.78 2.05
CA GLY A 84 -4.09 6.09 2.20
C GLY A 84 -3.80 7.55 1.84
N ILE A 85 -3.04 8.25 2.68
CA ILE A 85 -2.54 9.60 2.36
C ILE A 85 -1.03 9.61 2.30
N ASP A 86 -0.48 10.35 1.34
CA ASP A 86 0.95 10.62 1.24
C ASP A 86 1.19 12.00 0.62
N LEU A 87 2.39 12.54 0.79
CA LEU A 87 2.79 13.81 0.21
C LEU A 87 3.39 13.67 -1.19
N GLU A 88 3.92 12.49 -1.53
CA GLU A 88 4.66 12.29 -2.76
C GLU A 88 3.75 11.72 -3.87
N PRO A 89 3.46 12.48 -4.93
CA PRO A 89 2.59 12.01 -6.01
C PRO A 89 3.11 10.74 -6.71
N LEU A 90 4.43 10.52 -6.76
CA LEU A 90 4.98 9.27 -7.28
C LEU A 90 4.50 8.06 -6.48
N TYR A 91 4.54 8.13 -5.15
CA TYR A 91 4.10 7.04 -4.28
C TYR A 91 2.60 6.76 -4.43
N LEU A 92 1.78 7.80 -4.56
CA LEU A 92 0.34 7.63 -4.80
C LEU A 92 0.05 6.97 -6.16
N ARG A 93 0.82 7.28 -7.21
CA ARG A 93 0.72 6.56 -8.50
C ARG A 93 1.10 5.10 -8.36
N GLN A 94 2.20 4.81 -7.66
CA GLN A 94 2.65 3.46 -7.36
C GLN A 94 1.60 2.67 -6.57
N ALA A 95 1.00 3.27 -5.55
CA ALA A 95 -0.02 2.66 -4.69
C ALA A 95 -1.29 2.32 -5.46
N ARG A 96 -1.79 3.25 -6.30
CA ARG A 96 -2.95 3.00 -7.18
C ARG A 96 -2.69 1.87 -8.15
N TRP A 97 -1.53 1.87 -8.82
CA TRP A 97 -1.13 0.78 -9.70
C TRP A 97 -1.07 -0.56 -8.94
N ALA A 98 -0.48 -0.58 -7.75
CA ALA A 98 -0.38 -1.81 -6.96
C ALA A 98 -1.75 -2.32 -6.49
N ALA A 99 -2.67 -1.42 -6.14
CA ALA A 99 -4.04 -1.76 -5.78
C ALA A 99 -4.79 -2.43 -6.94
N GLU A 100 -4.65 -1.90 -8.17
CA GLU A 100 -5.20 -2.52 -9.38
C GLU A 100 -4.60 -3.91 -9.61
N ARG A 101 -3.27 -4.04 -9.53
CA ARG A 101 -2.58 -5.32 -9.71
C ARG A 101 -2.95 -6.36 -8.65
N CYS A 102 -3.33 -5.92 -7.45
CA CYS A 102 -3.80 -6.79 -6.38
C CYS A 102 -5.31 -7.09 -6.45
N GLY A 103 -6.06 -6.44 -7.34
CA GLY A 103 -7.52 -6.57 -7.41
C GLY A 103 -8.24 -5.97 -6.20
N LEU A 104 -7.69 -4.88 -5.63
CA LEU A 104 -8.18 -4.23 -4.41
C LEU A 104 -8.56 -2.75 -4.64
N ALA A 105 -8.62 -2.31 -5.89
CA ALA A 105 -8.91 -0.92 -6.25
C ALA A 105 -10.31 -0.44 -5.80
N ASP A 106 -11.24 -1.35 -5.52
CA ASP A 106 -12.57 -1.06 -4.98
C ASP A 106 -12.56 -0.73 -3.48
N ARG A 107 -11.50 -1.10 -2.76
CA ARG A 107 -11.33 -0.92 -1.30
C ARG A 107 -10.25 0.08 -0.93
N LEU A 108 -9.46 0.52 -1.91
CA LEU A 108 -8.29 1.37 -1.70
C LEU A 108 -8.48 2.71 -2.38
N GLN A 109 -8.40 3.78 -1.60
CA GLN A 109 -8.36 5.16 -2.07
C GLN A 109 -7.05 5.80 -1.63
N PHE A 110 -6.48 6.63 -2.51
CA PHE A 110 -5.19 7.29 -2.27
C PHE A 110 -5.26 8.76 -2.61
N GLU A 111 -4.94 9.61 -1.64
CA GLU A 111 -5.03 11.06 -1.76
C GLU A 111 -3.71 11.73 -1.39
N GLU A 112 -3.42 12.83 -2.09
CA GLU A 112 -2.32 13.70 -1.71
C GLU A 112 -2.77 14.56 -0.53
N GLY A 113 -2.07 14.46 0.60
CA GLY A 113 -2.53 15.12 1.80
C GLY A 113 -1.53 15.09 2.94
N GLN A 114 -1.65 16.10 3.82
CA GLN A 114 -0.97 16.12 5.11
C GLN A 114 -1.94 15.79 6.23
N VAL A 115 -1.42 15.20 7.31
CA VAL A 115 -2.18 14.91 8.54
C VAL A 115 -2.94 16.14 9.04
N TYR A 116 -2.37 17.34 8.91
CA TYR A 116 -3.02 18.59 9.34
C TYR A 116 -4.29 18.95 8.56
N GLN A 117 -4.45 18.43 7.35
CA GLN A 117 -5.68 18.63 6.57
C GLN A 117 -6.81 17.76 7.11
N LEU A 118 -6.51 16.54 7.57
CA LEU A 118 -7.49 15.64 8.19
C LEU A 118 -8.08 16.21 9.49
N VAL A 119 -7.34 17.03 10.23
CA VAL A 119 -7.84 17.68 11.47
C VAL A 119 -8.98 18.67 11.18
N ARG A 120 -9.13 19.14 9.94
CA ARG A 120 -10.20 20.06 9.54
C ARG A 120 -11.49 19.33 9.15
N GLU A 121 -11.40 18.04 8.86
CA GLU A 121 -12.53 17.20 8.51
C GLU A 121 -12.92 16.36 9.74
N ARG A 122 -14.21 16.38 10.12
CA ARG A 122 -14.71 15.53 11.21
C ARG A 122 -14.92 14.11 10.69
N SER A 123 -13.82 13.42 10.41
CA SER A 123 -13.84 12.04 9.92
C SER A 123 -13.44 11.10 11.05
N GLU A 124 -14.22 10.03 11.22
CA GLU A 124 -13.95 8.94 12.16
C GLU A 124 -13.48 7.72 11.38
N PHE A 125 -12.49 6.99 11.92
CA PHE A 125 -11.98 5.74 11.37
C PHE A 125 -11.91 4.69 12.47
N ASP A 126 -12.23 3.44 12.13
CA ASP A 126 -12.13 2.31 13.05
C ASP A 126 -10.65 2.00 13.40
N LEU A 127 -9.73 2.33 12.50
CA LEU A 127 -8.29 2.21 12.70
C LEU A 127 -7.55 3.35 12.01
N VAL A 128 -6.55 3.91 12.70
CA VAL A 128 -5.53 4.78 12.11
C VAL A 128 -4.20 4.03 12.15
N TRP A 129 -3.63 3.74 10.99
CA TRP A 129 -2.31 3.17 10.84
C TRP A 129 -1.28 4.31 10.69
N PHE A 130 -0.39 4.43 11.68
CA PHE A 130 0.65 5.45 11.69
C PHE A 130 1.93 4.89 12.31
N THR A 131 2.83 4.39 11.45
CA THR A 131 4.01 3.60 11.88
C THR A 131 5.36 4.23 11.53
N GLY A 132 5.35 5.56 11.34
CA GLY A 132 6.54 6.38 11.11
C GLY A 132 6.78 6.65 9.63
N VAL A 133 6.65 7.92 9.28
CA VAL A 133 7.02 8.54 7.98
C VAL A 133 8.52 8.65 7.81
#